data_AF-D0MFI3-F1
#
_entry.id   AF-D0MFI3-F1
#
_cell.length_a   1.000
_cell.length_b   1.000
_cell.length_c   1.000
_cell.angle_alpha   90.00
_cell.angle_beta   90.00
_cell.angle_gamma   90.00
#
_symmetry.space_group_name_H-M   'P 1'
#
loop_
_entity.id
_entity.type
_entity.pdbx_description
1 polymer ?
#
loop_
_entity_poly.entity_id
_entity_poly.type
_entity_poly.pdbx_seq_one_letter_code
_entity_poly.pdbx_strand_id
1 'polypeptide(L)'
;MGRPEAFRTSGRHRRWGYRLGLLGLLLMPLAGLTYGYLALRQSPRTAVEAAQQALAQARAAAAEQYAPVHWRKAEQVWEEVLRRWRLANQRWWSLPDDYAQITALARQAQHEAIVAAAQAAQVRDSLHRESRQMLAALAPRLDSLQRWLRLLPYRPAWLQQLQVAQQQYQAAQYAFEQQALWEAARKARQAHLQTLALTQQVSDYVRDYLAQVPRWRQWVAEARAEARRQNQWLIVVDKMARQCLVYRGDRQLAVFPIELGPNWMGSKHYAGDRATPEGRYRVVRKLGPGETRYYRALLLDYPNAEDRARFARARREGLLPPGAKIGGLIEIHGEGGRGADWTEGCVALHNQDMRRLYEMIPVGTPVVIVGTLDPPSWVQQMIAVHAR
;
A
#
# COMPACT_ATOMS: atom_id res chain seq x y z
N MET A 1 -40.29 52.76 110.97
CA MET A 1 -39.74 54.01 110.41
C MET A 1 -39.35 53.75 108.95
N GLY A 2 -39.81 54.60 108.03
CA GLY A 2 -39.25 54.73 106.67
C GLY A 2 -39.85 53.85 105.56
N ARG A 3 -40.81 54.38 104.80
CA ARG A 3 -40.91 54.14 103.34
C ARG A 3 -39.80 54.95 102.63
N PRO A 4 -39.36 54.57 101.42
CA PRO A 4 -39.96 55.10 100.17
C PRO A 4 -40.20 54.00 99.09
N GLU A 5 -41.33 53.99 98.39
CA GLU A 5 -41.60 54.63 97.07
C GLU A 5 -40.74 54.06 95.92
N ALA A 6 -41.25 53.09 95.15
CA ALA A 6 -42.14 53.22 93.99
C ALA A 6 -41.44 53.60 92.68
N PHE A 7 -41.33 52.62 91.76
CA PHE A 7 -41.46 52.87 90.32
C PHE A 7 -42.22 51.70 89.68
N ARG A 8 -43.48 51.97 89.32
CA ARG A 8 -44.28 51.14 88.40
C ARG A 8 -43.90 51.52 86.97
N THR A 9 -43.36 50.58 86.20
CA THR A 9 -43.38 50.65 84.73
C THR A 9 -43.92 49.34 84.12
N SER A 10 -45.13 49.48 83.56
CA SER A 10 -45.71 48.78 82.39
C SER A 10 -45.29 47.32 82.05
N GLY A 11 -45.95 46.35 82.69
CA GLY A 11 -45.88 44.91 82.34
C GLY A 11 -46.73 44.48 81.13
N ARG A 12 -46.74 45.21 80.00
CA ARG A 12 -47.49 44.80 78.78
C ARG A 12 -46.65 44.46 77.54
N HIS A 13 -45.38 44.86 77.48
CA HIS A 13 -44.51 44.55 76.32
C HIS A 13 -43.79 43.20 76.39
N ARG A 14 -43.73 42.56 77.56
CA ARG A 14 -42.93 41.34 77.76
C ARG A 14 -43.58 40.06 77.22
N ARG A 15 -44.92 39.99 77.13
CA ARG A 15 -45.64 38.77 76.66
C ARG A 15 -45.63 38.57 75.14
N TRP A 16 -45.44 39.63 74.36
CA TRP A 16 -45.33 39.54 72.89
C TRP A 16 -43.95 39.06 72.44
N GLY A 17 -42.87 39.48 73.14
CA GLY A 17 -41.50 39.03 72.84
C GLY A 17 -41.30 37.52 72.99
N TYR A 18 -41.88 36.89 74.02
CA TYR A 18 -41.78 35.44 74.21
C TYR A 18 -42.60 34.63 73.19
N ARG A 19 -43.77 35.13 72.74
CA ARG A 19 -44.58 34.47 71.70
C ARG A 19 -43.96 34.59 70.30
N LEU A 20 -43.32 35.71 70.00
CA LEU A 20 -42.53 35.89 68.76
C LEU A 20 -41.24 35.05 68.79
N GLY A 21 -40.56 34.95 69.93
CA GLY A 21 -39.36 34.12 70.10
C GLY A 21 -39.64 32.61 69.98
N LEU A 22 -40.76 32.12 70.53
CA LEU A 22 -41.17 30.71 70.39
C LEU A 22 -41.57 30.35 68.94
N LEU A 23 -42.22 31.28 68.22
CA LEU A 23 -42.51 31.11 66.79
C LEU A 23 -41.21 31.07 65.96
N GLY A 24 -40.22 31.91 66.27
CA GLY A 24 -38.90 31.85 65.63
C GLY A 24 -38.15 30.53 65.87
N LEU A 25 -38.28 29.95 67.07
CA LEU A 25 -37.70 28.64 67.45
C LEU A 25 -38.33 27.44 66.73
N LEU A 26 -39.59 27.55 66.29
CA LEU A 26 -40.28 26.54 65.46
C LEU A 26 -40.15 26.81 63.96
N LEU A 27 -40.09 28.08 63.55
CA LEU A 27 -39.93 28.48 62.15
C LEU A 27 -38.53 28.24 61.62
N MET A 28 -37.47 28.37 62.42
CA MET A 28 -36.10 28.05 61.99
C MET A 28 -35.89 26.58 61.60
N PRO A 29 -36.28 25.57 62.40
CA PRO A 29 -36.15 24.18 62.01
C PRO A 29 -37.08 23.83 60.84
N LEU A 30 -38.28 24.43 60.75
CA LEU A 30 -39.18 24.24 59.62
C LEU A 30 -38.63 24.89 58.33
N ALA A 31 -37.99 26.06 58.43
CA ALA A 31 -37.28 26.73 57.34
C ALA A 31 -36.02 25.97 56.92
N GLY A 32 -35.29 25.39 57.88
CA GLY A 32 -34.15 24.50 57.63
C GLY A 32 -34.55 23.19 56.97
N LEU A 33 -35.68 22.59 57.38
CA LEU A 33 -36.25 21.39 56.77
C LEU A 33 -36.81 21.66 55.36
N THR A 34 -37.51 22.78 55.16
CA THR A 34 -38.01 23.18 53.83
C THR A 34 -36.88 23.60 52.90
N TYR A 35 -35.87 24.32 53.39
CA TYR A 35 -34.63 24.62 52.64
C TYR A 35 -33.85 23.34 52.31
N GLY A 36 -33.66 22.44 53.28
CA GLY A 36 -33.02 21.14 53.06
C GLY A 36 -33.78 20.28 52.05
N TYR A 37 -35.11 20.26 52.11
CA TYR A 37 -35.97 19.56 51.14
C TYR A 37 -35.88 20.16 49.73
N LEU A 38 -35.89 21.49 49.60
CA LEU A 38 -35.74 22.19 48.33
C LEU A 38 -34.33 22.03 47.74
N ALA A 39 -33.29 22.13 48.59
CA ALA A 39 -31.90 21.93 48.20
C ALA A 39 -31.61 20.48 47.78
N LEU A 40 -32.20 19.49 48.46
CA LEU A 40 -32.11 18.07 48.07
C LEU A 40 -32.80 17.80 46.72
N ARG A 41 -33.95 18.43 46.44
CA ARG A 41 -34.64 18.30 45.13
C ARG A 41 -33.89 18.97 43.97
N GLN A 42 -33.09 20.00 44.25
CA GLN A 42 -32.28 20.71 43.26
C GLN A 42 -30.82 20.24 43.23
N SER A 43 -30.51 19.13 43.91
CA SER A 43 -29.15 18.62 43.97
C SER A 43 -28.62 18.29 42.57
N PRO A 44 -27.43 18.79 42.18
CA PRO A 44 -26.84 18.53 40.87
C PRO A 44 -26.34 17.08 40.69
N ARG A 45 -26.50 16.23 41.71
CA ARG A 45 -25.90 14.89 41.79
C ARG A 45 -26.27 13.96 40.65
N THR A 46 -27.54 13.88 40.29
CA THR A 46 -27.98 13.01 39.18
C THR A 46 -27.39 13.46 37.85
N ALA A 47 -27.32 14.77 37.60
CA ALA A 47 -26.75 15.32 36.37
C ALA A 47 -25.22 15.11 36.30
N VAL A 48 -24.53 15.23 37.43
CA VAL A 48 -23.07 15.01 37.50
C VAL A 48 -22.70 13.54 37.41
N GLU A 49 -23.47 12.64 38.05
CA GLU A 49 -23.30 11.20 37.87
C GLU A 49 -23.53 10.79 36.40
N ALA A 50 -24.57 11.34 35.75
CA ALA A 50 -24.84 11.11 34.33
C ALA A 50 -23.73 11.65 33.42
N ALA A 51 -23.20 12.84 33.69
CA ALA A 51 -22.06 13.41 32.96
C ALA A 51 -20.79 12.57 33.13
N GLN A 52 -20.50 12.11 34.35
CA GLN A 52 -19.37 11.22 34.64
C GLN A 52 -19.48 9.90 33.87
N GLN A 53 -20.66 9.28 33.86
CA GLN A 53 -20.92 8.06 33.10
C GLN A 53 -20.74 8.27 31.59
N ALA A 54 -21.25 9.38 31.04
CA ALA A 54 -21.09 9.70 29.63
C ALA A 54 -19.62 9.92 29.24
N LEU A 55 -18.83 10.61 30.08
CA LEU A 55 -17.38 10.76 29.88
C LEU A 55 -16.65 9.42 29.93
N ALA A 56 -17.03 8.53 30.85
CA ALA A 56 -16.46 7.18 30.92
C ALA A 56 -16.78 6.36 29.66
N GLN A 57 -18.02 6.45 29.14
CA GLN A 57 -18.41 5.82 27.87
C GLN A 57 -17.63 6.39 26.68
N ALA A 58 -17.45 7.72 26.62
CA ALA A 58 -16.65 8.38 25.59
C ALA A 58 -15.18 7.95 25.63
N ARG A 59 -14.59 7.80 26.82
CA ARG A 59 -13.23 7.24 26.98
C ARG A 59 -13.16 5.79 26.54
N ALA A 60 -14.13 4.96 26.92
CA ALA A 60 -14.20 3.56 26.48
C ALA A 60 -14.35 3.44 24.94
N ALA A 61 -14.99 4.42 24.31
CA ALA A 61 -15.05 4.56 22.85
C ALA A 61 -13.77 5.13 22.21
N ALA A 62 -12.77 5.47 23.01
CA ALA A 62 -11.53 6.16 22.62
C ALA A 62 -11.78 7.52 21.94
N ALA A 63 -12.76 8.28 22.42
CA ALA A 63 -13.13 9.59 21.87
C ALA A 63 -11.97 10.61 21.85
N GLU A 64 -11.00 10.46 22.75
CA GLU A 64 -9.74 11.23 22.75
C GLU A 64 -9.02 11.17 21.40
N GLN A 65 -9.01 10.00 20.76
CA GLN A 65 -8.32 9.76 19.50
C GLN A 65 -9.25 9.93 18.28
N TYR A 66 -10.51 9.52 18.39
CA TYR A 66 -11.43 9.44 17.24
C TYR A 66 -12.44 10.60 17.16
N ALA A 67 -12.65 11.36 18.23
CA ALA A 67 -13.53 12.54 18.28
C ALA A 67 -12.93 13.66 19.15
N PRO A 68 -11.67 14.11 18.87
CA PRO A 68 -10.91 14.98 19.78
C PRO A 68 -11.58 16.33 20.03
N VAL A 69 -12.36 16.83 19.07
CA VAL A 69 -13.03 18.14 19.18
C VAL A 69 -14.10 18.12 20.27
N HIS A 70 -15.05 17.18 20.20
CA HIS A 70 -16.10 17.04 21.20
C HIS A 70 -15.56 16.51 22.52
N TRP A 71 -14.55 15.64 22.48
CA TRP A 71 -13.86 15.17 23.69
C TRP A 71 -13.27 16.33 24.51
N ARG A 72 -12.46 17.19 23.89
CA ARG A 72 -11.85 18.34 24.58
C ARG A 72 -12.89 19.29 25.15
N LYS A 73 -13.99 19.51 24.42
CA LYS A 73 -15.09 20.36 24.89
C LYS A 73 -15.80 19.75 26.10
N ALA A 74 -16.06 18.44 26.09
CA ALA A 74 -16.63 17.72 27.23
C ALA A 74 -15.72 17.81 28.47
N GLU A 75 -14.42 17.63 28.28
CA GLU A 75 -13.41 17.70 29.35
C GLU A 75 -13.31 19.10 29.97
N GLN A 76 -13.25 20.15 29.15
CA GLN A 76 -13.24 21.54 29.62
C GLN A 76 -14.48 21.89 30.44
N VAL A 77 -15.68 21.49 29.98
CA VAL A 77 -16.92 21.74 30.71
C VAL A 77 -16.97 20.92 31.99
N TRP A 78 -16.46 19.68 31.98
CA TRP A 78 -16.37 18.84 33.16
C TRP A 78 -15.44 19.40 34.25
N GLU A 79 -14.31 19.98 33.85
CA GLU A 79 -13.41 20.67 34.78
C GLU A 79 -14.06 21.89 35.44
N GLU A 80 -14.87 22.67 34.70
CA GLU A 80 -15.75 23.70 35.29
C GLU A 80 -16.70 23.10 36.33
N VAL A 81 -17.39 22.00 35.99
CA VAL A 81 -18.35 21.34 36.88
C VAL A 81 -17.68 20.94 38.19
N LEU A 82 -16.55 20.25 38.13
CA LEU A 82 -15.81 19.81 39.32
C LEU A 82 -15.32 20.99 40.17
N ARG A 83 -14.85 22.06 39.53
CA ARG A 83 -14.40 23.27 40.22
C ARG A 83 -15.55 23.96 40.96
N ARG A 84 -16.67 24.20 40.27
CA ARG A 84 -17.85 24.85 40.86
C ARG A 84 -18.50 24.01 41.94
N TRP A 85 -18.61 22.70 41.71
CA TRP A 85 -19.11 21.76 42.71
C TRP A 85 -18.26 21.80 43.98
N ARG A 86 -16.92 21.74 43.85
CA ARG A 86 -16.00 21.80 44.99
C ARG A 86 -16.18 23.10 45.78
N LEU A 87 -16.29 24.24 45.09
CA LEU A 87 -16.51 25.55 45.72
C LEU A 87 -17.86 25.63 46.43
N ALA A 88 -18.93 25.10 45.82
CA ALA A 88 -20.27 25.08 46.41
C ALA A 88 -20.30 24.25 47.71
N ASN A 89 -19.59 23.11 47.74
CA ASN A 89 -19.52 22.23 48.91
C ASN A 89 -18.56 22.70 50.02
N GLN A 90 -17.70 23.69 49.76
CA GLN A 90 -16.87 24.31 50.80
C GLN A 90 -17.61 25.39 51.58
N ARG A 91 -18.74 25.88 51.07
CA ARG A 91 -19.58 26.87 51.75
C ARG A 91 -20.62 26.16 52.62
N TRP A 92 -20.85 26.69 53.83
CA TRP A 92 -21.87 26.18 54.75
C TRP A 92 -23.31 26.52 54.31
N TRP A 93 -23.46 27.38 53.30
CA TRP A 93 -24.70 27.69 52.58
C TRP A 93 -24.43 27.71 51.08
N SER A 94 -25.28 27.07 50.28
CA SER A 94 -25.21 27.11 48.82
C SER A 94 -26.50 27.71 48.27
N LEU A 95 -26.40 28.60 47.28
CA LEU A 95 -27.60 29.20 46.69
C LEU A 95 -28.23 28.22 45.69
N PRO A 96 -29.57 28.10 45.64
CA PRO A 96 -30.30 27.36 44.60
C PRO A 96 -29.78 27.62 43.16
N ASP A 97 -29.39 28.86 42.87
CA ASP A 97 -28.84 29.27 41.58
C ASP A 97 -27.48 28.65 41.26
N ASP A 98 -26.63 28.39 42.27
CA ASP A 98 -25.33 27.73 42.10
C ASP A 98 -25.53 26.28 41.62
N TYR A 99 -26.48 25.57 42.23
CA TYR A 99 -26.81 24.19 41.84
C TYR A 99 -27.51 24.10 40.48
N ALA A 100 -28.33 25.09 40.11
CA ALA A 100 -28.90 25.18 38.77
C ALA A 100 -27.83 25.33 37.69
N GLN A 101 -26.82 26.20 37.93
CA GLN A 101 -25.69 26.39 37.01
C GLN A 101 -24.82 25.14 36.89
N ILE A 102 -24.49 24.48 38.00
CA ILE A 102 -23.74 23.21 38.00
C ILE A 102 -24.51 22.14 37.22
N THR A 103 -25.83 22.04 37.40
CA THR A 103 -26.68 21.10 36.67
C THR A 103 -26.67 21.37 35.17
N ALA A 104 -26.73 22.65 34.75
CA ALA A 104 -26.68 23.03 33.33
C ALA A 104 -25.33 22.67 32.69
N LEU A 105 -24.22 22.99 33.37
CA LEU A 105 -22.88 22.63 32.92
C LEU A 105 -22.69 21.10 32.87
N ALA A 106 -23.21 20.36 33.86
CA ALA A 106 -23.16 18.91 33.87
C ALA A 106 -23.91 18.30 32.68
N ARG A 107 -25.11 18.80 32.37
CA ARG A 107 -25.86 18.38 31.17
C ARG A 107 -25.13 18.72 29.88
N GLN A 108 -24.44 19.86 29.82
CA GLN A 108 -23.61 20.23 28.66
C GLN A 108 -22.41 19.28 28.51
N ALA A 109 -21.69 18.98 29.59
CA ALA A 109 -20.59 18.01 29.57
C ALA A 109 -21.08 16.61 29.15
N GLN A 110 -22.23 16.18 29.68
CA GLN A 110 -22.89 14.94 29.30
C GLN A 110 -23.20 14.90 27.80
N HIS A 111 -23.83 15.96 27.28
CA HIS A 111 -24.19 16.07 25.87
C HIS A 111 -22.95 15.96 24.97
N GLU A 112 -21.91 16.75 25.23
CA GLU A 112 -20.67 16.72 24.45
C GLU A 112 -19.98 15.37 24.55
N ALA A 113 -20.00 14.71 25.71
CA ALA A 113 -19.44 13.37 25.87
C ALA A 113 -20.22 12.30 25.06
N ILE A 114 -21.55 12.37 25.05
CA ILE A 114 -22.38 11.46 24.23
C ILE A 114 -22.10 11.67 22.74
N VAL A 115 -22.02 12.93 22.28
CA VAL A 115 -21.69 13.26 20.90
C VAL A 115 -20.29 12.75 20.55
N ALA A 116 -19.30 12.95 21.42
CA ALA A 116 -17.95 12.46 21.25
C ALA A 116 -17.91 10.92 21.14
N ALA A 117 -18.64 10.21 22.00
CA ALA A 117 -18.73 8.76 21.97
C ALA A 117 -19.36 8.24 20.67
N ALA A 118 -20.47 8.85 20.24
CA ALA A 118 -21.17 8.48 19.00
C ALA A 118 -20.29 8.72 17.76
N GLN A 119 -19.63 9.89 17.68
CA GLN A 119 -18.72 10.20 16.59
C GLN A 119 -17.52 9.25 16.59
N ALA A 120 -16.93 8.97 17.75
CA ALA A 120 -15.81 8.04 17.87
C ALA A 120 -16.18 6.64 17.36
N ALA A 121 -17.36 6.13 17.73
CA ALA A 121 -17.87 4.87 17.22
C ALA A 121 -18.02 4.88 15.70
N GLN A 122 -18.62 5.93 15.13
CA GLN A 122 -18.79 6.05 13.68
C GLN A 122 -17.46 6.08 12.92
N VAL A 123 -16.47 6.84 13.42
CA VAL A 123 -15.13 6.92 12.82
C VAL A 123 -14.43 5.57 12.89
N ARG A 124 -14.47 4.90 14.05
CA ARG A 124 -13.89 3.55 14.22
C ARG A 124 -14.53 2.56 13.26
N ASP A 125 -15.85 2.52 13.17
CA ASP A 125 -16.56 1.63 12.25
C ASP A 125 -16.16 1.89 10.79
N SER A 126 -16.01 3.16 10.41
CA SER A 126 -15.52 3.54 9.08
C SER A 126 -14.11 3.05 8.83
N LEU A 127 -13.17 3.32 9.75
CA LEU A 127 -11.76 2.91 9.63
C LEU A 127 -11.62 1.39 9.62
N HIS A 128 -12.43 0.68 10.39
CA HIS A 128 -12.45 -0.78 10.41
C HIS A 128 -12.93 -1.34 9.06
N ARG A 129 -14.05 -0.83 8.52
CA ARG A 129 -14.53 -1.24 7.19
C ARG A 129 -13.52 -0.93 6.09
N GLU A 130 -12.97 0.29 6.09
CA GLU A 130 -11.94 0.72 5.12
C GLU A 130 -10.72 -0.21 5.18
N SER A 131 -10.15 -0.41 6.38
CA SER A 131 -8.96 -1.26 6.56
C SER A 131 -9.23 -2.69 6.12
N ARG A 132 -10.37 -3.27 6.50
CA ARG A 132 -10.75 -4.62 6.10
C ARG A 132 -10.86 -4.77 4.58
N GLN A 133 -11.52 -3.82 3.92
CA GLN A 133 -11.68 -3.81 2.47
C GLN A 133 -10.33 -3.66 1.76
N MET A 134 -9.47 -2.74 2.22
CA MET A 134 -8.14 -2.54 1.64
C MET A 134 -7.26 -3.76 1.81
N LEU A 135 -7.21 -4.36 3.01
CA LEU A 135 -6.41 -5.55 3.28
C LEU A 135 -6.87 -6.75 2.42
N ALA A 136 -8.18 -6.93 2.27
CA ALA A 136 -8.74 -7.97 1.41
C ALA A 136 -8.40 -7.75 -0.08
N ALA A 137 -8.41 -6.49 -0.55
CA ALA A 137 -8.04 -6.16 -1.92
C ALA A 137 -6.53 -6.24 -2.19
N LEU A 138 -5.69 -6.03 -1.17
CA LEU A 138 -4.24 -6.02 -1.29
C LEU A 138 -3.63 -7.42 -1.45
N ALA A 139 -4.11 -8.40 -0.70
CA ALA A 139 -3.56 -9.77 -0.70
C ALA A 139 -3.39 -10.37 -2.12
N PRO A 140 -4.46 -10.49 -2.95
CA PRO A 140 -4.32 -11.09 -4.28
C PRO A 140 -3.46 -10.25 -5.23
N ARG A 141 -3.35 -8.93 -5.01
CA ARG A 141 -2.51 -8.04 -5.83
C ARG A 141 -1.03 -8.26 -5.53
N LEU A 142 -0.66 -8.33 -4.26
CA LEU A 142 0.71 -8.63 -3.83
C LEU A 142 1.16 -10.01 -4.32
N ASP A 143 0.28 -11.02 -4.21
CA ASP A 143 0.55 -12.36 -4.72
C ASP A 143 0.76 -12.39 -6.24
N SER A 144 -0.06 -11.62 -6.98
CA SER A 144 0.06 -11.52 -8.43
C SER A 144 1.36 -10.81 -8.84
N LEU A 145 1.71 -9.69 -8.19
CA LEU A 145 2.97 -9.00 -8.42
C LEU A 145 4.17 -9.89 -8.12
N GLN A 146 4.16 -10.62 -7.01
CA GLN A 146 5.24 -11.53 -6.66
C GLN A 146 5.42 -12.62 -7.74
N ARG A 147 4.32 -13.17 -8.27
CA ARG A 147 4.37 -14.14 -9.37
C ARG A 147 4.90 -13.52 -10.65
N TRP A 148 4.40 -12.35 -11.05
CA TRP A 148 4.85 -11.68 -12.28
C TRP A 148 6.33 -11.32 -12.21
N LEU A 149 6.79 -10.72 -11.11
CA LEU A 149 8.20 -10.31 -10.96
C LEU A 149 9.19 -11.47 -11.01
N ARG A 150 8.76 -12.71 -10.71
CA ARG A 150 9.60 -13.91 -10.90
C ARG A 150 9.75 -14.33 -12.36
N LEU A 151 8.78 -13.99 -13.21
CA LEU A 151 8.76 -14.33 -14.64
C LEU A 151 9.44 -13.25 -15.51
N LEU A 152 9.62 -12.04 -14.97
CA LEU A 152 10.23 -10.91 -15.65
C LEU A 152 11.75 -10.86 -15.40
N PRO A 153 12.53 -10.15 -16.24
CA PRO A 153 13.93 -9.82 -15.95
C PRO A 153 14.11 -9.28 -14.54
N TYR A 154 15.19 -9.70 -13.90
CA TYR A 154 15.51 -9.28 -12.55
C TYR A 154 15.70 -7.75 -12.47
N ARG A 155 14.96 -7.10 -11.58
CA ARG A 155 15.02 -5.65 -11.31
C ARG A 155 15.04 -5.41 -9.79
N PRO A 156 16.18 -5.05 -9.20
CA PRO A 156 16.30 -4.92 -7.74
C PRO A 156 15.36 -3.86 -7.15
N ALA A 157 15.16 -2.75 -7.86
CA ALA A 157 14.26 -1.67 -7.42
C ALA A 157 12.80 -2.13 -7.27
N TRP A 158 12.32 -3.02 -8.15
CA TRP A 158 10.96 -3.55 -8.06
C TRP A 158 10.78 -4.52 -6.90
N LEU A 159 11.78 -5.37 -6.65
CA LEU A 159 11.77 -6.28 -5.50
C LEU A 159 11.80 -5.51 -4.19
N GLN A 160 12.60 -4.43 -4.11
CA GLN A 160 12.61 -3.55 -2.94
C GLN A 160 11.24 -2.88 -2.73
N GLN A 161 10.62 -2.35 -3.79
CA GLN A 161 9.27 -1.75 -3.71
C GLN A 161 8.23 -2.79 -3.26
N LEU A 162 8.27 -4.01 -3.80
CA LEU A 162 7.38 -5.10 -3.38
C LEU A 162 7.58 -5.44 -1.91
N GLN A 163 8.83 -5.57 -1.45
CA GLN A 163 9.15 -5.89 -0.06
C GLN A 163 8.62 -4.82 0.89
N VAL A 164 8.78 -3.54 0.55
CA VAL A 164 8.24 -2.42 1.34
C VAL A 164 6.71 -2.52 1.41
N ALA A 165 6.04 -2.76 0.28
CA ALA A 165 4.58 -2.90 0.25
C ALA A 165 4.10 -4.10 1.09
N GLN A 166 4.81 -5.24 1.04
CA GLN A 166 4.53 -6.43 1.86
C GLN A 166 4.72 -6.16 3.36
N GLN A 167 5.79 -5.46 3.75
CA GLN A 167 6.02 -5.06 5.13
C GLN A 167 4.92 -4.14 5.66
N GLN A 168 4.50 -3.15 4.86
CA GLN A 168 3.40 -2.26 5.23
C GLN A 168 2.07 -3.01 5.35
N TYR A 169 1.81 -3.95 4.45
CA TYR A 169 0.65 -4.82 4.50
C TYR A 169 0.61 -5.66 5.78
N GLN A 170 1.69 -6.35 6.12
CA GLN A 170 1.81 -7.13 7.36
C GLN A 170 1.62 -6.26 8.61
N ALA A 171 2.27 -5.09 8.61
CA ALA A 171 2.15 -4.14 9.71
C ALA A 171 0.73 -3.55 9.85
N ALA A 172 -0.02 -3.43 8.74
CA ALA A 172 -1.41 -3.04 8.74
C ALA A 172 -2.33 -4.16 9.27
N GLN A 173 -2.07 -5.42 8.89
CA GLN A 173 -2.79 -6.58 9.43
C GLN A 173 -2.63 -6.67 10.95
N TYR A 174 -1.38 -6.59 11.43
CA TYR A 174 -1.10 -6.60 12.86
C TYR A 174 -1.81 -5.46 13.60
N ALA A 175 -1.74 -4.22 13.08
CA ALA A 175 -2.44 -3.08 13.69
C ALA A 175 -3.96 -3.27 13.69
N PHE A 176 -4.51 -3.89 12.64
CA PHE A 176 -5.95 -4.19 12.55
C PHE A 176 -6.38 -5.22 13.61
N GLU A 177 -5.58 -6.28 13.82
CA GLU A 177 -5.80 -7.28 14.86
C GLU A 177 -5.75 -6.67 16.27
N GLN A 178 -4.85 -5.71 16.51
CA GLN A 178 -4.74 -4.98 17.76
C GLN A 178 -5.80 -3.87 17.94
N GLN A 179 -6.79 -3.77 17.04
CA GLN A 179 -7.80 -2.69 17.00
C GLN A 179 -7.22 -1.27 16.93
N ALA A 180 -5.96 -1.11 16.51
CA ALA A 180 -5.31 0.18 16.26
C ALA A 180 -5.72 0.72 14.88
N LEU A 181 -6.99 1.08 14.73
CA LEU A 181 -7.64 1.31 13.44
C LEU A 181 -7.04 2.45 12.62
N TRP A 182 -6.60 3.54 13.25
CA TRP A 182 -5.90 4.63 12.57
C TRP A 182 -4.59 4.16 11.93
N GLU A 183 -3.82 3.38 12.67
CA GLU A 183 -2.54 2.86 12.19
C GLU A 183 -2.75 1.82 11.10
N ALA A 184 -3.73 0.93 11.28
CA ALA A 184 -4.15 -0.06 10.30
C ALA A 184 -4.54 0.61 8.96
N ALA A 185 -5.45 1.59 9.00
CA ALA A 185 -5.91 2.30 7.81
C ALA A 185 -4.78 3.04 7.10
N ARG A 186 -3.92 3.74 7.87
CA ARG A 186 -2.77 4.47 7.31
C ARG A 186 -1.80 3.53 6.59
N LYS A 187 -1.39 2.43 7.25
CA LYS A 187 -0.45 1.45 6.68
C LYS A 187 -1.06 0.72 5.49
N ALA A 188 -2.33 0.33 5.56
CA ALA A 188 -3.05 -0.28 4.45
C ALA A 188 -3.10 0.64 3.23
N ARG A 189 -3.39 1.94 3.42
CA ARG A 189 -3.39 2.94 2.35
C ARG A 189 -1.99 3.13 1.74
N GLN A 190 -0.95 3.16 2.56
CA GLN A 190 0.43 3.24 2.08
C GLN A 190 0.82 2.01 1.24
N ALA A 191 0.55 0.81 1.74
CA ALA A 191 0.76 -0.43 1.00
C ALA A 191 -0.03 -0.44 -0.33
N HIS A 192 -1.28 0.04 -0.30
CA HIS A 192 -2.14 0.14 -1.48
C HIS A 192 -1.54 1.04 -2.56
N LEU A 193 -1.16 2.26 -2.20
CA LEU A 193 -0.57 3.22 -3.15
C LEU A 193 0.74 2.70 -3.74
N GLN A 194 1.61 2.11 -2.92
CA GLN A 194 2.86 1.50 -3.39
C GLN A 194 2.62 0.33 -4.33
N THR A 195 1.66 -0.54 -3.99
CA THR A 195 1.27 -1.68 -4.82
C THR A 195 0.74 -1.22 -6.17
N LEU A 196 -0.12 -0.19 -6.19
CA LEU A 196 -0.64 0.39 -7.44
C LEU A 196 0.48 1.00 -8.29
N ALA A 197 1.37 1.80 -7.69
CA ALA A 197 2.48 2.42 -8.40
C ALA A 197 3.43 1.38 -9.00
N LEU A 198 3.77 0.32 -8.25
CA LEU A 198 4.59 -0.78 -8.75
C LEU A 198 3.88 -1.56 -9.86
N THR A 199 2.58 -1.84 -9.69
CA THR A 199 1.77 -2.51 -10.72
C THR A 199 1.77 -1.73 -12.03
N GLN A 200 1.61 -0.40 -11.96
CA GLN A 200 1.70 0.48 -13.12
C GLN A 200 3.06 0.36 -13.81
N GLN A 201 4.15 0.55 -13.06
CA GLN A 201 5.52 0.49 -13.60
C GLN A 201 5.81 -0.84 -14.32
N VAL A 202 5.39 -1.95 -13.71
CA VAL A 202 5.57 -3.29 -14.29
C VAL A 202 4.71 -3.46 -15.55
N SER A 203 3.47 -3.00 -15.51
CA SER A 203 2.54 -3.11 -16.64
C SER A 203 3.00 -2.28 -17.84
N ASP A 204 3.46 -1.05 -17.60
CA ASP A 204 3.98 -0.16 -18.64
C ASP A 204 5.23 -0.74 -19.28
N TYR A 205 6.16 -1.25 -18.47
CA TYR A 205 7.37 -1.91 -18.97
C TYR A 205 7.03 -3.07 -19.93
N VAL A 206 6.07 -3.92 -19.58
CA VAL A 206 5.69 -5.03 -20.45
C VAL A 206 4.89 -4.55 -21.66
N ARG A 207 4.00 -3.55 -21.50
CA ARG A 207 3.27 -2.94 -22.61
C ARG A 207 4.22 -2.37 -23.66
N ASP A 208 5.24 -1.64 -23.23
CA ASP A 208 6.25 -1.05 -24.11
C ASP A 208 7.04 -2.13 -24.86
N TYR A 209 7.37 -3.23 -24.18
CA TYR A 209 8.00 -4.38 -24.82
C TYR A 209 7.08 -5.01 -25.88
N LEU A 210 5.80 -5.20 -25.56
CA LEU A 210 4.82 -5.81 -26.47
C LEU A 210 4.38 -4.89 -27.62
N ALA A 211 4.59 -3.58 -27.52
CA ALA A 211 4.34 -2.65 -28.61
C ALA A 211 5.13 -3.01 -29.89
N GLN A 212 6.22 -3.78 -29.74
CA GLN A 212 7.05 -4.26 -30.84
C GLN A 212 6.55 -5.54 -31.52
N VAL A 213 5.53 -6.23 -30.96
CA VAL A 213 5.03 -7.51 -31.49
C VAL A 213 4.63 -7.45 -32.98
N PRO A 214 3.93 -6.42 -33.48
CA PRO A 214 3.61 -6.33 -34.91
C PRO A 214 4.86 -6.36 -35.79
N ARG A 215 5.92 -5.64 -35.39
CA ARG A 215 7.20 -5.60 -36.11
C ARG A 215 7.90 -6.96 -36.08
N TRP A 216 7.91 -7.63 -34.94
CA TRP A 216 8.49 -8.97 -34.80
C TRP A 216 7.76 -10.02 -35.65
N ARG A 217 6.42 -9.98 -35.66
CA ARG A 217 5.60 -10.84 -36.52
C ARG A 217 5.89 -10.60 -37.99
N GLN A 218 6.03 -9.34 -38.40
CA GLN A 218 6.42 -8.99 -39.77
C GLN A 218 7.79 -9.59 -40.13
N TRP A 219 8.81 -9.40 -39.30
CA TRP A 219 10.15 -9.96 -39.56
C TRP A 219 10.14 -11.47 -39.72
N VAL A 220 9.42 -12.18 -38.85
CA VAL A 220 9.32 -13.65 -38.94
C VAL A 220 8.52 -14.07 -40.17
N ALA A 221 7.43 -13.38 -40.50
CA ALA A 221 6.64 -13.67 -41.70
C ALA A 221 7.47 -13.49 -42.99
N GLU A 222 8.21 -12.38 -43.10
CA GLU A 222 9.13 -12.11 -44.23
C GLU A 222 10.21 -13.19 -44.33
N ALA A 223 10.86 -13.52 -43.21
CA ALA A 223 11.91 -14.53 -43.19
C ALA A 223 11.38 -15.94 -43.52
N ARG A 224 10.17 -16.30 -43.07
CA ARG A 224 9.53 -17.57 -43.43
C ARG A 224 9.13 -17.62 -44.90
N ALA A 225 8.65 -16.52 -45.47
CA ALA A 225 8.35 -16.42 -46.89
C ALA A 225 9.61 -16.59 -47.75
N GLU A 226 10.71 -15.92 -47.38
CA GLU A 226 12.03 -16.09 -48.00
C GLU A 226 12.51 -17.55 -47.90
N ALA A 227 12.42 -18.14 -46.70
CA ALA A 227 12.81 -19.52 -46.45
C ALA A 227 12.05 -20.51 -47.33
N ARG A 228 10.73 -20.31 -47.48
CA ARG A 228 9.86 -21.08 -48.38
C ARG A 228 10.29 -20.94 -49.84
N ARG A 229 10.51 -19.71 -50.34
CA ARG A 229 10.88 -19.47 -51.74
C ARG A 229 12.20 -20.12 -52.13
N GLN A 230 13.18 -20.10 -51.24
CA GLN A 230 14.54 -20.59 -51.50
C GLN A 230 14.77 -22.01 -50.98
N ASN A 231 13.76 -22.63 -50.34
CA ASN A 231 13.87 -23.91 -49.64
C ASN A 231 15.07 -23.97 -48.66
N GLN A 232 15.37 -22.84 -48.01
CA GLN A 232 16.53 -22.69 -47.12
C GLN A 232 16.15 -22.91 -45.65
N TRP A 233 17.19 -23.05 -44.81
CA TRP A 233 17.05 -23.10 -43.36
C TRP A 233 16.73 -21.71 -42.79
N LEU A 234 16.04 -21.68 -41.66
CA LEU A 234 15.77 -20.47 -40.88
C LEU A 234 15.73 -20.83 -39.40
N ILE A 235 16.38 -20.00 -38.58
CA ILE A 235 16.24 -20.03 -37.12
C ILE A 235 15.38 -18.86 -36.68
N VAL A 236 14.40 -19.10 -35.81
CA VAL A 236 13.65 -18.07 -35.10
C VAL A 236 13.86 -18.26 -33.61
N VAL A 237 14.25 -17.20 -32.90
CA VAL A 237 14.39 -17.20 -31.44
C VAL A 237 13.26 -16.36 -30.85
N ASP A 238 12.37 -16.99 -30.10
CA ASP A 238 11.34 -16.32 -29.31
C ASP A 238 11.83 -16.22 -27.85
N LYS A 239 12.17 -15.00 -27.43
CA LYS A 239 12.76 -14.78 -26.12
C LYS A 239 11.78 -15.09 -25.00
N MET A 240 10.56 -14.55 -25.05
CA MET A 240 9.56 -14.73 -23.99
C MET A 240 9.09 -16.18 -23.87
N ALA A 241 8.94 -16.90 -24.98
CA ALA A 241 8.60 -18.32 -24.99
C ALA A 241 9.77 -19.23 -24.58
N ARG A 242 11.00 -18.69 -24.51
CA ARG A 242 12.24 -19.45 -24.28
C ARG A 242 12.41 -20.58 -25.30
N GLN A 243 12.25 -20.24 -26.58
CA GLN A 243 12.31 -21.20 -27.67
C GLN A 243 13.21 -20.76 -28.82
N CYS A 244 14.00 -21.70 -29.33
CA CYS A 244 14.68 -21.63 -30.62
C CYS A 244 13.97 -22.57 -31.58
N LEU A 245 13.26 -22.01 -32.56
CA LEU A 245 12.51 -22.72 -33.59
C LEU A 245 13.35 -22.84 -34.87
N VAL A 246 13.37 -24.03 -35.46
CA VAL A 246 14.12 -24.32 -36.69
C VAL A 246 13.16 -24.69 -37.81
N TYR A 247 13.30 -24.02 -38.95
CA TYR A 247 12.51 -24.25 -40.14
C TYR A 247 13.40 -24.65 -41.32
N ARG A 248 12.80 -25.39 -42.27
CA ARG A 248 13.32 -25.56 -43.63
C ARG A 248 12.17 -25.42 -44.60
N GLY A 249 12.25 -24.43 -45.50
CA GLY A 249 11.09 -24.07 -46.32
C GLY A 249 9.94 -23.57 -45.46
N ASP A 250 8.76 -24.20 -45.57
CA ASP A 250 7.56 -23.89 -44.78
C ASP A 250 7.43 -24.74 -43.51
N ARG A 251 8.15 -25.86 -43.42
CA ARG A 251 8.04 -26.86 -42.35
C ARG A 251 8.90 -26.49 -41.14
N GLN A 252 8.28 -26.51 -39.96
CA GLN A 252 9.00 -26.49 -38.69
C GLN A 252 9.57 -27.88 -38.41
N LEU A 253 10.88 -27.97 -38.18
CA LEU A 253 11.60 -29.23 -38.00
C LEU A 253 11.98 -29.49 -36.54
N ALA A 254 12.26 -28.44 -35.76
CA ALA A 254 12.64 -28.59 -34.36
C ALA A 254 12.27 -27.35 -33.54
N VAL A 255 12.11 -27.56 -32.23
CA VAL A 255 12.01 -26.51 -31.22
C VAL A 255 12.93 -26.92 -30.07
N PHE A 256 13.81 -26.01 -29.66
CA PHE A 256 14.74 -26.23 -28.56
C PHE A 256 14.48 -25.21 -27.44
N PRO A 257 14.47 -25.64 -26.16
CA PRO A 257 14.44 -24.70 -25.04
C PRO A 257 15.75 -23.90 -25.00
N ILE A 258 15.66 -22.63 -24.61
CA ILE A 258 16.82 -21.73 -24.52
C ILE A 258 16.89 -21.01 -23.18
N GLU A 259 18.10 -20.59 -22.85
CA GLU A 259 18.41 -19.64 -21.79
C GLU A 259 19.04 -18.39 -22.41
N LEU A 260 18.76 -17.23 -21.82
CA LEU A 260 19.16 -15.92 -22.33
C LEU A 260 20.01 -15.18 -21.29
N GLY A 261 20.25 -13.89 -21.53
CA GLY A 261 20.77 -13.01 -20.49
C GLY A 261 19.68 -12.54 -19.53
N PRO A 262 20.02 -12.18 -18.28
CA PRO A 262 19.04 -11.79 -17.26
C PRO A 262 18.23 -10.53 -17.63
N ASN A 263 18.70 -9.72 -18.59
CA ASN A 263 17.99 -8.56 -19.13
C ASN A 263 17.34 -8.90 -20.49
N TRP A 264 16.74 -10.08 -20.63
CA TRP A 264 16.22 -10.59 -21.91
C TRP A 264 15.08 -9.77 -22.53
N MET A 265 14.32 -8.96 -21.77
CA MET A 265 13.39 -7.96 -22.35
C MET A 265 13.98 -6.56 -22.49
N GLY A 266 15.25 -6.38 -22.13
CA GLY A 266 15.96 -5.14 -22.41
C GLY A 266 16.36 -5.06 -23.88
N SER A 267 16.40 -3.83 -24.40
CA SER A 267 16.95 -3.56 -25.72
C SER A 267 18.48 -3.68 -25.69
N LYS A 268 19.05 -4.43 -26.63
CA LYS A 268 20.50 -4.51 -26.76
C LYS A 268 21.08 -3.25 -27.40
N HIS A 269 21.86 -2.53 -26.63
CA HIS A 269 22.54 -1.30 -27.02
C HIS A 269 24.05 -1.38 -26.85
N TYR A 270 24.59 -2.03 -25.82
CA TYR A 270 26.03 -1.99 -25.52
C TYR A 270 26.54 -3.25 -24.81
N ALA A 271 27.86 -3.47 -24.83
CA ALA A 271 28.48 -4.58 -24.13
C ALA A 271 28.25 -4.49 -22.62
N GLY A 272 27.72 -5.57 -22.01
CA GLY A 272 27.41 -5.62 -20.58
C GLY A 272 25.97 -5.24 -20.22
N ASP A 273 25.12 -4.88 -21.19
CA ASP A 273 23.68 -4.69 -20.96
C ASP A 273 22.91 -5.99 -20.69
N ARG A 274 23.56 -7.15 -20.89
CA ARG A 274 23.01 -8.50 -20.67
C ARG A 274 21.72 -8.78 -21.43
N ALA A 275 21.47 -8.04 -22.50
CA ALA A 275 20.33 -8.23 -23.38
C ALA A 275 20.74 -9.08 -24.59
N THR A 276 19.87 -10.01 -24.98
CA THR A 276 19.94 -10.70 -26.28
C THR A 276 19.25 -9.82 -27.32
N PRO A 277 19.92 -9.49 -28.45
CA PRO A 277 19.40 -8.49 -29.37
C PRO A 277 18.19 -9.00 -30.15
N GLU A 278 17.18 -8.17 -30.33
CA GLU A 278 16.13 -8.38 -31.33
C GLU A 278 16.57 -7.85 -32.69
N GLY A 279 16.36 -8.65 -33.73
CA GLY A 279 16.76 -8.29 -35.08
C GLY A 279 16.85 -9.46 -36.03
N ARG A 280 17.30 -9.16 -37.25
CA ARG A 280 17.56 -10.12 -38.31
C ARG A 280 19.07 -10.28 -38.46
N TYR A 281 19.53 -11.51 -38.36
CA TYR A 281 20.94 -11.90 -38.32
C TYR A 281 21.20 -13.06 -39.29
N ARG A 282 22.47 -13.43 -39.43
CA ARG A 282 22.92 -14.64 -40.13
C ARG A 282 24.01 -15.34 -39.34
N VAL A 283 24.04 -16.67 -39.45
CA VAL A 283 25.18 -17.46 -38.98
C VAL A 283 26.38 -17.15 -39.88
N VAL A 284 27.43 -16.55 -39.34
CA VAL A 284 28.66 -16.23 -40.10
C VAL A 284 29.75 -17.27 -39.92
N ARG A 285 29.74 -18.00 -38.81
CA ARG A 285 30.71 -19.06 -38.55
C ARG A 285 30.11 -20.13 -37.64
N LYS A 286 30.53 -21.37 -37.83
CA LYS A 286 30.26 -22.49 -36.93
C LYS A 286 31.53 -22.75 -36.14
N LEU A 287 31.40 -22.82 -34.82
CA LEU A 287 32.51 -22.97 -33.89
C LEU A 287 32.40 -24.32 -33.18
N GLY A 288 33.39 -25.17 -33.40
CA GLY A 288 33.53 -26.44 -32.73
C GLY A 288 34.18 -26.31 -31.33
N PRO A 289 34.37 -27.45 -30.64
CA PRO A 289 35.09 -27.48 -29.38
C PRO A 289 36.49 -26.88 -29.53
N GLY A 290 36.86 -25.97 -28.63
CA GLY A 290 38.15 -25.26 -28.65
C GLY A 290 38.17 -23.97 -29.46
N GLU A 291 37.21 -23.75 -30.36
CA GLU A 291 37.07 -22.49 -31.11
C GLU A 291 36.11 -21.48 -30.46
N THR A 292 35.31 -21.95 -29.50
CA THR A 292 34.46 -21.14 -28.62
C THR A 292 34.71 -21.57 -27.17
N ARG A 293 34.37 -20.71 -26.21
CA ARG A 293 34.43 -21.02 -24.77
C ARG A 293 33.34 -21.99 -24.30
N TYR A 294 32.40 -22.33 -25.19
CA TYR A 294 31.29 -23.25 -24.93
C TYR A 294 31.52 -24.60 -25.62
N TYR A 295 30.55 -25.52 -25.52
CA TYR A 295 30.61 -26.80 -26.22
C TYR A 295 30.71 -26.67 -27.75
N ARG A 296 29.76 -25.96 -28.37
CA ARG A 296 29.69 -25.59 -29.79
C ARG A 296 28.91 -24.29 -29.91
N ALA A 297 29.14 -23.52 -30.97
CA ALA A 297 28.44 -22.26 -31.20
C ALA A 297 28.19 -21.95 -32.68
N LEU A 298 27.13 -21.19 -32.93
CA LEU A 298 26.84 -20.50 -34.18
C LEU A 298 27.06 -19.00 -33.95
N LEU A 299 28.13 -18.45 -34.53
CA LEU A 299 28.43 -17.03 -34.43
C LEU A 299 27.50 -16.24 -35.34
N LEU A 300 26.85 -15.21 -34.81
CA LEU A 300 25.98 -14.31 -35.56
C LEU A 300 26.74 -13.08 -36.08
N ASP A 301 26.25 -12.44 -37.12
CA ASP A 301 26.76 -11.18 -37.67
C ASP A 301 26.49 -9.93 -36.78
N TYR A 302 26.27 -10.12 -35.48
CA TYR A 302 26.14 -9.02 -34.54
C TYR A 302 27.51 -8.41 -34.17
N PRO A 303 27.67 -7.08 -34.16
CA PRO A 303 26.67 -6.09 -34.57
C PRO A 303 26.62 -5.94 -36.10
N ASN A 304 25.42 -5.94 -36.67
CA ASN A 304 25.19 -5.65 -38.09
C ASN A 304 24.93 -4.14 -38.32
N ALA A 305 24.53 -3.76 -39.53
CA ALA A 305 24.29 -2.36 -39.88
C ALA A 305 23.18 -1.70 -39.04
N GLU A 306 22.07 -2.42 -38.79
CA GLU A 306 20.97 -1.93 -37.95
C GLU A 306 21.44 -1.74 -36.50
N ASP A 307 22.23 -2.67 -35.96
CA ASP A 307 22.77 -2.57 -34.59
C ASP A 307 23.70 -1.36 -34.43
N ARG A 308 24.59 -1.14 -35.40
CA ARG A 308 25.50 0.02 -35.42
C ARG A 308 24.73 1.34 -35.48
N ALA A 309 23.65 1.40 -36.27
CA ALA A 309 22.79 2.57 -36.33
C ALA A 309 22.05 2.82 -35.01
N ARG A 310 21.50 1.77 -34.37
CA ARG A 310 20.85 1.88 -33.05
C ARG A 310 21.83 2.35 -31.97
N PHE A 311 23.04 1.80 -31.93
CA PHE A 311 24.08 2.22 -30.99
C PHE A 311 24.47 3.69 -31.18
N ALA A 312 24.73 4.11 -32.43
CA ALA A 312 25.08 5.49 -32.74
C ALA A 312 23.97 6.48 -32.36
N ARG A 313 22.70 6.11 -32.58
CA ARG A 313 21.54 6.89 -32.13
C ARG A 313 21.50 7.00 -30.61
N ALA A 314 21.54 5.88 -29.89
CA ALA A 314 21.49 5.88 -28.43
C ALA A 314 22.64 6.70 -27.80
N ARG A 315 23.83 6.66 -28.41
CA ARG A 315 24.96 7.49 -27.99
C ARG A 315 24.70 8.98 -28.16
N ARG A 316 24.10 9.41 -29.28
CA ARG A 316 23.76 10.81 -29.54
C ARG A 316 22.67 11.33 -28.61
N GLU A 317 21.72 10.46 -28.25
CA GLU A 317 20.61 10.78 -27.35
C GLU A 317 21.02 10.72 -25.86
N GLY A 318 22.28 10.42 -25.53
CA GLY A 318 22.77 10.34 -24.15
C GLY A 318 22.22 9.15 -23.36
N LEU A 319 21.71 8.13 -24.04
CA LEU A 319 21.08 6.95 -23.42
C LEU A 319 22.10 5.88 -22.98
N LEU A 320 23.38 6.07 -23.28
CA LEU A 320 24.44 5.10 -23.01
C LEU A 320 25.32 5.55 -21.83
N PRO A 321 25.79 4.59 -21.00
CA PRO A 321 26.81 4.89 -20.00
C PRO A 321 28.09 5.50 -20.62
N PRO A 322 28.84 6.33 -19.87
CA PRO A 322 30.12 6.84 -20.32
C PRO A 322 31.07 5.70 -20.75
N GLY A 323 31.69 5.84 -21.91
CA GLY A 323 32.65 4.85 -22.44
C GLY A 323 32.03 3.56 -22.98
N ALA A 324 30.70 3.46 -23.09
CA ALA A 324 30.02 2.29 -23.63
C ALA A 324 30.53 1.91 -25.04
N LYS A 325 30.71 0.61 -25.27
CA LYS A 325 31.07 0.03 -26.56
C LYS A 325 29.94 -0.87 -27.05
N ILE A 326 29.75 -0.99 -28.36
CA ILE A 326 28.66 -1.79 -28.96
C ILE A 326 28.75 -3.29 -28.64
N GLY A 327 29.96 -3.81 -28.40
CA GLY A 327 30.20 -5.23 -28.19
C GLY A 327 30.22 -6.05 -29.48
N GLY A 328 30.10 -7.36 -29.33
CA GLY A 328 30.14 -8.35 -30.42
C GLY A 328 29.97 -9.76 -29.87
N LEU A 329 30.30 -10.77 -30.68
CA LEU A 329 30.36 -12.18 -30.27
C LEU A 329 29.03 -12.71 -29.70
N ILE A 330 27.92 -12.35 -30.33
CA ILE A 330 26.62 -12.95 -30.00
C ILE A 330 26.52 -14.28 -30.73
N GLU A 331 26.29 -15.33 -29.95
CA GLU A 331 26.29 -16.71 -30.40
C GLU A 331 25.00 -17.42 -30.00
N ILE A 332 24.60 -18.41 -30.80
CA ILE A 332 23.72 -19.50 -30.34
C ILE A 332 24.63 -20.67 -29.97
N HIS A 333 24.71 -21.03 -28.69
CA HIS A 333 25.73 -21.96 -28.19
C HIS A 333 25.19 -23.01 -27.21
N GLY A 334 26.04 -23.99 -26.88
CA GLY A 334 25.75 -25.04 -25.88
C GLY A 334 25.86 -24.54 -24.43
N GLU A 335 26.08 -25.42 -23.46
CA GLU A 335 26.28 -25.08 -22.04
C GLU A 335 25.07 -24.39 -21.35
N GLY A 336 23.90 -24.46 -21.99
CA GLY A 336 22.62 -24.12 -21.39
C GLY A 336 22.03 -25.28 -20.58
N GLY A 337 20.80 -25.09 -20.10
CA GLY A 337 20.10 -26.04 -19.21
C GLY A 337 20.51 -25.90 -17.75
N ARG A 338 20.91 -24.68 -17.35
CA ARG A 338 21.24 -24.30 -15.96
C ARG A 338 20.00 -23.99 -15.12
N GLY A 339 18.83 -23.86 -15.75
CA GLY A 339 17.57 -23.50 -15.11
C GLY A 339 17.41 -22.00 -14.85
N ALA A 340 18.25 -21.13 -15.47
CA ALA A 340 18.20 -19.68 -15.28
C ALA A 340 18.74 -18.93 -16.51
N ASP A 341 18.35 -17.67 -16.67
CA ASP A 341 18.94 -16.76 -17.66
C ASP A 341 20.27 -16.19 -17.12
N TRP A 342 21.40 -16.52 -17.76
CA TRP A 342 22.75 -16.23 -17.28
C TRP A 342 23.70 -15.63 -18.32
N THR A 343 23.34 -15.66 -19.61
CA THR A 343 24.28 -15.24 -20.66
C THR A 343 24.52 -13.72 -20.64
N GLU A 344 25.58 -13.25 -21.29
CA GLU A 344 25.83 -11.81 -21.47
C GLU A 344 25.15 -11.25 -22.76
N GLY A 345 24.18 -12.00 -23.30
CA GLY A 345 23.42 -11.65 -24.51
C GLY A 345 23.36 -12.73 -25.59
N CYS A 346 24.05 -13.87 -25.38
CA CYS A 346 23.95 -15.04 -26.25
C CYS A 346 22.64 -15.83 -26.03
N VAL A 347 22.40 -16.82 -26.88
CA VAL A 347 21.30 -17.79 -26.74
C VAL A 347 21.90 -19.16 -26.41
N ALA A 348 21.65 -19.66 -25.21
CA ALA A 348 22.22 -20.92 -24.74
C ALA A 348 21.22 -22.07 -24.84
N LEU A 349 21.63 -23.18 -25.43
CA LEU A 349 20.88 -24.43 -25.56
C LEU A 349 21.56 -25.52 -24.73
N HIS A 350 20.80 -26.55 -24.36
CA HIS A 350 21.41 -27.76 -23.80
C HIS A 350 22.35 -28.41 -24.82
N ASN A 351 23.45 -29.02 -24.36
CA ASN A 351 24.50 -29.53 -25.26
C ASN A 351 23.99 -30.54 -26.30
N GLN A 352 23.00 -31.37 -25.94
CA GLN A 352 22.39 -32.32 -26.87
C GLN A 352 21.59 -31.63 -27.97
N ASP A 353 20.87 -30.57 -27.65
CA ASP A 353 20.10 -29.78 -28.60
C ASP A 353 21.03 -28.94 -29.49
N MET A 354 22.06 -28.33 -28.89
CA MET A 354 23.08 -27.62 -29.63
C MET A 354 23.82 -28.52 -30.61
N ARG A 355 24.09 -29.78 -30.26
CA ARG A 355 24.66 -30.77 -31.19
C ARG A 355 23.79 -30.94 -32.44
N ARG A 356 22.49 -31.18 -32.25
CA ARG A 356 21.53 -31.35 -33.35
C ARG A 356 21.44 -30.08 -34.19
N LEU A 357 21.29 -28.92 -33.56
CA LEU A 357 21.24 -27.63 -34.25
C LEU A 357 22.52 -27.38 -35.07
N TYR A 358 23.68 -27.63 -34.46
CA TYR A 358 24.98 -27.46 -35.11
C TYR A 358 25.11 -28.34 -36.35
N GLU A 359 24.61 -29.57 -36.33
CA GLU A 359 24.72 -30.49 -37.47
C GLU A 359 23.75 -30.11 -38.61
N MET A 360 22.55 -29.62 -38.27
CA MET A 360 21.53 -29.24 -39.26
C MET A 360 21.85 -27.94 -40.02
N ILE A 361 22.45 -26.96 -39.34
CA ILE A 361 22.45 -25.57 -39.81
C ILE A 361 23.75 -25.22 -40.56
N PRO A 362 23.68 -24.80 -41.84
CA PRO A 362 24.83 -24.29 -42.58
C PRO A 362 25.15 -22.82 -42.25
N VAL A 363 26.39 -22.39 -42.54
CA VAL A 363 26.79 -20.97 -42.53
C VAL A 363 25.94 -20.22 -43.57
N GLY A 364 25.58 -18.97 -43.26
CA GLY A 364 24.71 -18.12 -44.06
C GLY A 364 23.22 -18.20 -43.69
N THR A 365 22.84 -19.20 -42.88
CA THR A 365 21.45 -19.40 -42.44
C THR A 365 20.91 -18.13 -41.76
N PRO A 366 19.77 -17.58 -42.22
CA PRO A 366 19.07 -16.50 -41.55
C PRO A 366 18.64 -16.87 -40.13
N VAL A 367 18.78 -15.91 -39.22
CA VAL A 367 18.35 -16.00 -37.83
C VAL A 367 17.49 -14.77 -37.52
N VAL A 368 16.28 -14.96 -37.02
CA VAL A 368 15.43 -13.85 -36.56
C VAL A 368 15.23 -13.99 -35.05
N ILE A 369 15.67 -13.00 -34.29
CA ILE A 369 15.48 -12.95 -32.84
C ILE A 369 14.38 -11.94 -32.55
N VAL A 370 13.34 -12.39 -31.86
CA VAL A 370 12.16 -11.58 -31.50
C VAL A 370 11.90 -11.63 -30.01
N GLY A 371 11.23 -10.61 -29.51
CA GLY A 371 10.85 -10.59 -28.11
C GLY A 371 9.76 -11.60 -27.78
N THR A 372 8.71 -11.66 -28.59
CA THR A 372 7.70 -12.72 -28.61
C THR A 372 6.85 -12.67 -29.87
N LEU A 373 6.37 -13.82 -30.35
CA LEU A 373 5.38 -13.90 -31.42
C LEU A 373 3.95 -13.89 -30.87
N ASP A 374 3.72 -14.60 -29.78
CA ASP A 374 2.42 -14.78 -29.14
C ASP A 374 2.56 -14.62 -27.63
N PRO A 375 2.21 -13.43 -27.08
CA PRO A 375 2.34 -13.17 -25.65
C PRO A 375 1.54 -14.19 -24.82
N PRO A 376 2.16 -14.83 -23.81
CA PRO A 376 1.51 -15.85 -23.01
C PRO A 376 0.34 -15.29 -22.20
N SER A 377 -0.61 -16.14 -21.82
CA SER A 377 -1.87 -15.72 -21.17
C SER A 377 -1.65 -14.92 -19.88
N TRP A 378 -0.61 -15.22 -19.10
CA TRP A 378 -0.30 -14.48 -17.87
C TRP A 378 0.07 -13.01 -18.15
N VAL A 379 0.70 -12.72 -19.29
CA VAL A 379 1.01 -11.35 -19.73
C VAL A 379 -0.28 -10.62 -20.09
N GLN A 380 -1.19 -11.30 -20.79
CA GLN A 380 -2.49 -10.74 -21.14
C GLN A 380 -3.32 -10.42 -19.89
N GLN A 381 -3.31 -11.33 -18.89
CA GLN A 381 -3.96 -11.10 -17.59
C GLN A 381 -3.37 -9.89 -16.87
N MET A 382 -2.03 -9.78 -16.81
CA MET A 382 -1.35 -8.67 -16.17
C MET A 382 -1.74 -7.31 -16.78
N ILE A 383 -1.77 -7.22 -18.12
CA ILE A 383 -2.15 -5.99 -18.81
C ILE A 383 -3.66 -5.70 -18.66
N ALA A 384 -4.51 -6.73 -18.68
CA ALA A 384 -5.96 -6.58 -18.55
C ALA A 384 -6.43 -6.14 -17.16
N VAL A 385 -5.73 -6.56 -16.09
CA VAL A 385 -6.03 -6.16 -14.70
C VAL A 385 -5.91 -4.64 -14.50
N HIS A 386 -5.19 -3.95 -15.38
CA HIS A 386 -4.96 -2.52 -15.30
C HIS A 386 -5.93 -1.67 -16.15
N ALA A 387 -6.70 -2.30 -17.06
CA ALA A 387 -7.70 -1.60 -17.88
C ALA A 387 -9.06 -1.43 -17.18
N ARG A 388 -9.19 -1.94 -15.94
CA ARG A 388 -10.37 -1.86 -15.08
C ARG A 388 -9.97 -1.26 -13.75
#